data_AF-A0A376TIP7-F1
#
_entry.id   AF-A0A376TIP7-F1
#
_cell.length_a   1.000
_cell.length_b   1.000
_cell.length_c   1.000
_cell.angle_alpha   90.00
_cell.angle_beta   90.00
_cell.angle_gamma   90.00
#
_symmetry.space_group_name_H-M   'P 1'
#
loop_
_entity.id
_entity.type
_entity.pdbx_description
1 polymer ?
#
loop_
_entity_poly.entity_id
_entity_poly.type
_entity_poly.pdbx_seq_one_letter_code
_entity_poly.pdbx_strand_id
1 'polypeptide(L)'
;MAWGYAGNAGNITNPFCRVSDKYCHRAESHDAGDISFSDIFRGPASIFGGIEYQTPWNPLRLKLEYDGNNYQNDFAGKLPQASHFNVGAVYRAASWADLNLSYERGNTLMFGFTLRTNFNDLRPALRDTPKPAYQPAPESEGLQYTTVANQLTALKYNAGFEAPEIQLRDKTLYMSGQQYKYRDSREAVDRANRILVNNLPQGVEKISVTQKREHMAMVTTETDVASLRKQLAGTAPGQSEQLQQQRVEAEDLSAFGRGYRIREDRFSYSFNPTLSQSLGGPEDFYMFQLGLMSSARYWFTDHLLLDGGIFTNIYNNYDKFKSSLLPADSTLPRVRTHIRDYVRNDVYLNNLQANYFADLGNGFYGQVYGGYLETMYAGVGSELLYRPLDASWALGVDVNYVKQRDWDNMMRFTDYSTPTGFVTAYWNPPTLNGVLMKLSVGQYLAKDKGATIDVAKRFDSGVAVGVWAAISNVSKDDYGEGGFSKGFYISIPFDLMTIGPNRNRAVVSWTPLTRDGGQMLSRKYQLYPMTAEREVPVGQ
;
A
#
# COMPACT_ATOMS: atom_id res chain seq x y z
N MET A 1 -35.60 5.19 14.11
CA MET A 1 -36.31 6.03 13.13
C MET A 1 -35.35 6.36 12.01
N ALA A 2 -35.72 6.07 10.77
CA ALA A 2 -34.91 6.26 9.58
C ALA A 2 -35.58 7.25 8.62
N TRP A 3 -34.76 7.86 7.76
CA TRP A 3 -35.13 8.76 6.66
C TRP A 3 -34.37 8.33 5.40
N GLY A 4 -34.83 8.79 4.24
CA GLY A 4 -34.24 8.38 2.96
C GLY A 4 -34.48 6.90 2.69
N TYR A 5 -33.52 6.23 2.05
CA TYR A 5 -33.68 4.84 1.59
C TYR A 5 -34.20 3.87 2.67
N ALA A 6 -33.57 3.89 3.86
CA ALA A 6 -33.97 3.03 4.99
C ALA A 6 -35.31 3.41 5.64
N GLY A 7 -35.90 4.56 5.28
CA GLY A 7 -37.16 5.08 5.81
C GLY A 7 -38.30 5.16 4.81
N ASN A 8 -38.14 4.61 3.60
CA ASN A 8 -39.08 4.79 2.49
C ASN A 8 -40.49 4.25 2.74
N ALA A 9 -40.71 3.37 3.72
CA ALA A 9 -42.07 2.92 4.06
C ALA A 9 -42.94 4.04 4.64
N GLY A 10 -42.35 5.11 5.19
CA GLY A 10 -43.10 6.29 5.61
C GLY A 10 -44.16 6.02 6.68
N ASN A 11 -43.97 5.00 7.52
CA ASN A 11 -45.01 4.52 8.45
C ASN A 11 -45.29 5.47 9.63
N ILE A 12 -44.51 6.54 9.78
CA ILE A 12 -44.73 7.58 10.78
C ILE A 12 -44.53 8.98 10.17
N THR A 13 -45.19 9.97 10.76
CA THR A 13 -44.92 11.37 10.44
C THR A 13 -43.52 11.77 10.94
N ASN A 14 -42.73 12.42 10.09
CA ASN A 14 -41.43 12.98 10.49
C ASN A 14 -41.64 14.01 11.62
N PRO A 15 -41.10 13.79 12.84
CA PRO A 15 -41.33 14.69 13.96
C PRO A 15 -40.76 16.09 13.73
N PHE A 16 -39.73 16.23 12.89
CA PHE A 16 -39.10 17.51 12.58
C PHE A 16 -39.95 18.42 11.67
N CYS A 17 -41.01 17.88 11.06
CA CYS A 17 -42.04 18.68 10.40
C CYS A 17 -42.65 19.72 11.34
N ARG A 18 -42.77 19.39 12.64
CA ARG A 18 -43.30 20.33 13.65
C ARG A 18 -42.36 21.49 13.94
N VAL A 19 -41.07 21.34 13.63
CA VAL A 19 -40.06 22.38 13.82
C VAL A 19 -39.97 23.28 12.58
N SER A 20 -40.05 22.70 11.38
CA SER A 20 -40.07 23.43 10.12
C SER A 20 -40.51 22.55 8.96
N ASP A 21 -41.30 23.11 8.04
CA ASP A 21 -41.79 22.41 6.84
C ASP A 21 -40.66 21.91 5.92
N LYS A 22 -39.46 22.53 6.01
CA LYS A 22 -38.29 22.09 5.24
C LYS A 22 -37.88 20.65 5.51
N TYR A 23 -38.29 20.07 6.65
CA TYR A 23 -38.01 18.68 6.99
C TYR A 23 -39.06 17.70 6.45
N CYS A 24 -40.23 18.18 6.04
CA CYS A 24 -41.29 17.32 5.50
C CYS A 24 -41.00 16.84 4.08
N HIS A 25 -40.23 17.62 3.33
CA HIS A 25 -39.92 17.34 1.94
C HIS A 25 -38.42 17.14 1.76
N ARG A 26 -38.08 16.06 1.05
CA ARG A 26 -36.71 15.78 0.60
C ARG A 26 -36.65 16.12 -0.88
N ALA A 27 -35.66 16.90 -1.28
CA ALA A 27 -35.44 17.18 -2.70
C ALA A 27 -34.98 15.89 -3.39
N GLU A 28 -35.38 15.69 -4.65
CA GLU A 28 -34.78 14.65 -5.48
C GLU A 28 -33.34 15.08 -5.78
N SER A 29 -32.38 14.34 -5.23
CA SER A 29 -30.96 14.52 -5.56
C SER A 29 -30.67 13.68 -6.80
N HIS A 30 -30.47 14.36 -7.94
CA HIS A 30 -30.13 13.69 -9.21
C HIS A 30 -28.63 13.41 -9.37
N ASP A 31 -27.78 13.98 -8.52
CA ASP A 31 -26.33 13.83 -8.62
C ASP A 31 -25.84 12.74 -7.68
N ALA A 32 -25.56 11.56 -8.23
CA ALA A 32 -24.93 10.49 -7.48
C ALA A 32 -23.46 10.85 -7.14
N GLY A 33 -22.93 10.29 -6.05
CA GLY A 33 -21.56 10.52 -5.60
C GLY A 33 -21.30 11.81 -4.79
N ASP A 34 -22.27 12.72 -4.68
CA ASP A 34 -22.20 13.95 -3.88
C ASP A 34 -22.62 13.73 -2.41
N ILE A 35 -22.02 14.48 -1.48
CA ILE A 35 -22.38 14.43 -0.04
C ILE A 35 -23.41 15.53 0.26
N SER A 36 -24.69 15.17 0.30
CA SER A 36 -25.78 16.11 0.63
C SER A 36 -26.02 16.19 2.15
N PHE A 37 -25.33 17.11 2.83
CA PHE A 37 -25.63 17.44 4.23
C PHE A 37 -27.00 18.12 4.40
N SER A 38 -27.55 18.69 3.32
CA SER A 38 -28.86 19.36 3.32
C SER A 38 -30.04 18.40 3.49
N ASP A 39 -29.90 17.12 3.17
CA ASP A 39 -31.01 16.15 3.17
C ASP A 39 -31.16 15.34 4.46
N ILE A 40 -30.32 15.62 5.46
CA ILE A 40 -30.35 14.91 6.74
C ILE A 40 -31.69 15.21 7.45
N PHE A 41 -32.36 14.16 7.92
CA PHE A 41 -33.66 14.19 8.62
C PHE A 41 -34.84 14.75 7.80
N ARG A 42 -34.74 14.78 6.47
CA ARG A 42 -35.82 15.26 5.58
C ARG A 42 -36.59 14.14 4.90
N GLY A 43 -37.87 14.42 4.64
CA GLY A 43 -38.78 13.52 3.92
C GLY A 43 -39.54 12.56 4.82
N PRO A 44 -40.19 11.53 4.23
CA PRO A 44 -40.87 10.46 4.95
C PRO A 44 -39.95 9.80 5.98
N ALA A 45 -40.52 9.44 7.13
CA ALA A 45 -39.82 8.77 8.21
C ALA A 45 -40.44 7.39 8.48
N SER A 46 -39.61 6.43 8.87
CA SER A 46 -40.08 5.10 9.25
C SER A 46 -39.45 4.63 10.55
N ILE A 47 -40.19 3.84 11.31
CA ILE A 47 -39.64 3.07 12.42
C ILE A 47 -38.82 1.91 11.84
N PHE A 48 -37.61 1.74 12.36
CA PHE A 48 -36.79 0.55 12.14
C PHE A 48 -36.18 0.19 13.49
N GLY A 49 -35.87 -1.09 13.68
CA GLY A 49 -35.21 -1.56 14.88
C GLY A 49 -35.08 -3.07 14.90
N GLY A 50 -34.28 -3.59 15.83
CA GLY A 50 -34.11 -5.02 15.95
C GLY A 50 -33.64 -5.44 17.33
N ILE A 51 -33.75 -6.75 17.58
CA ILE A 51 -33.32 -7.42 18.79
C ILE A 51 -32.34 -8.52 18.38
N GLU A 52 -31.15 -8.52 18.99
CA GLU A 52 -30.22 -9.65 18.95
C GLU A 52 -30.33 -10.42 20.27
N TYR A 53 -30.58 -11.73 20.18
CA TYR A 53 -30.65 -12.63 21.31
C TYR A 53 -29.51 -13.64 21.25
N GLN A 54 -28.62 -13.59 22.25
CA GLN A 54 -27.61 -14.61 22.47
C GLN A 54 -28.28 -15.83 23.09
N THR A 55 -28.29 -16.94 22.34
CA THR A 55 -28.88 -18.18 22.86
C THR A 55 -27.96 -18.81 23.92
N PRO A 56 -28.47 -19.72 24.77
CA PRO A 56 -27.64 -20.50 25.69
C PRO A 56 -26.56 -21.33 24.98
N TRP A 57 -26.74 -21.63 23.69
CA TRP A 57 -25.69 -22.20 22.86
C TRP A 57 -24.80 -21.07 22.34
N ASN A 58 -23.68 -20.83 23.03
CA ASN A 58 -22.76 -19.72 22.76
C ASN A 58 -22.47 -19.41 21.28
N PRO A 59 -22.28 -20.40 20.38
CA PRO A 59 -22.05 -20.15 18.96
C PRO A 59 -23.24 -19.53 18.21
N LEU A 60 -24.48 -19.68 18.70
CA LEU A 60 -25.68 -19.28 17.98
C LEU A 60 -26.31 -18.01 18.56
N ARG A 61 -26.56 -17.04 17.67
CA ARG A 61 -27.32 -15.82 17.95
C ARG A 61 -28.50 -15.71 17.02
N LEU A 62 -29.62 -15.25 17.54
CA LEU A 62 -30.83 -15.00 16.77
C LEU A 62 -31.05 -13.50 16.64
N LYS A 63 -31.57 -13.08 15.49
CA LYS A 63 -31.87 -11.68 15.17
C LYS A 63 -33.29 -11.57 14.69
N LEU A 64 -33.99 -10.56 15.19
CA LEU A 64 -35.26 -10.10 14.67
C LEU A 64 -35.11 -8.62 14.33
N GLU A 65 -35.50 -8.23 13.13
CA GLU A 65 -35.47 -6.85 12.67
C GLU A 65 -36.83 -6.48 12.08
N TYR A 66 -37.26 -5.25 12.35
CA TYR A 66 -38.34 -4.57 11.67
C TYR A 66 -37.74 -3.53 10.72
N ASP A 67 -37.94 -3.75 9.42
CA ASP A 67 -37.40 -2.97 8.32
C ASP A 67 -38.32 -1.80 7.95
N GLY A 68 -37.74 -0.60 7.94
CA GLY A 68 -38.43 0.64 7.62
C GLY A 68 -38.53 0.97 6.13
N ASN A 69 -38.00 0.12 5.24
CA ASN A 69 -38.03 0.29 3.78
C ASN A 69 -39.25 -0.41 3.14
N ASN A 70 -39.59 -0.01 1.90
CA ASN A 70 -40.67 -0.58 1.07
C ASN A 70 -40.21 -1.14 -0.30
N TYR A 71 -38.92 -0.97 -0.62
CA TYR A 71 -38.24 -1.44 -1.84
C TYR A 71 -38.94 -1.13 -3.17
N GLN A 72 -39.76 -0.08 -3.23
CA GLN A 72 -40.44 0.30 -4.48
C GLN A 72 -39.47 0.96 -5.48
N ASN A 73 -38.45 1.65 -4.96
CA ASN A 73 -37.49 2.45 -5.73
C ASN A 73 -36.05 1.93 -5.54
N ASP A 74 -35.85 0.61 -5.57
CA ASP A 74 -34.53 -0.01 -5.49
C ASP A 74 -33.83 0.02 -6.86
N PHE A 75 -32.50 0.09 -6.88
CA PHE A 75 -31.68 0.03 -8.10
C PHE A 75 -31.90 -1.27 -8.88
N ALA A 76 -32.18 -2.37 -8.17
CA ALA A 76 -32.54 -3.66 -8.77
C ALA A 76 -33.99 -3.70 -9.32
N GLY A 77 -34.71 -2.57 -9.29
CA GLY A 77 -36.13 -2.48 -9.60
C GLY A 77 -37.02 -2.76 -8.39
N LYS A 78 -38.34 -2.77 -8.59
CA LYS A 78 -39.30 -3.03 -7.51
C LYS A 78 -39.12 -4.44 -6.95
N LEU A 79 -38.68 -4.54 -5.70
CA LEU A 79 -38.53 -5.83 -5.03
C LEU A 79 -39.84 -6.20 -4.30
N PRO A 80 -40.31 -7.46 -4.40
CA PRO A 80 -41.46 -7.91 -3.66
C PRO A 80 -41.13 -7.94 -2.17
N GLN A 81 -42.03 -7.43 -1.34
CA GLN A 81 -41.95 -7.49 0.12
C GLN A 81 -43.30 -7.93 0.67
N ALA A 82 -43.31 -9.11 1.30
CA ALA A 82 -44.50 -9.68 1.96
C ALA A 82 -44.57 -9.31 3.46
N SER A 83 -43.43 -8.97 4.07
CA SER A 83 -43.34 -8.61 5.48
C SER A 83 -42.25 -7.56 5.74
N HIS A 84 -42.46 -6.73 6.76
CA HIS A 84 -41.43 -5.83 7.31
C HIS A 84 -40.53 -6.53 8.34
N PHE A 85 -40.85 -7.77 8.73
CA PHE A 85 -40.02 -8.51 9.68
C PHE A 85 -38.99 -9.39 8.97
N ASN A 86 -37.74 -9.21 9.37
CA ASN A 86 -36.60 -10.04 8.96
C ASN A 86 -36.15 -10.86 10.16
N VAL A 87 -35.90 -12.15 9.96
CA VAL A 87 -35.36 -13.04 11.01
C VAL A 87 -34.05 -13.65 10.54
N GLY A 88 -33.09 -13.77 11.45
CA GLY A 88 -31.77 -14.30 11.13
C GLY A 88 -31.17 -15.13 12.23
N ALA A 89 -30.32 -16.07 11.83
CA ALA A 89 -29.47 -16.87 12.69
C ALA A 89 -28.01 -16.65 12.30
N VAL A 90 -27.17 -16.38 13.29
CA VAL A 90 -25.71 -16.23 13.14
C VAL A 90 -25.05 -17.33 13.94
N TYR A 91 -24.36 -18.24 13.25
CA TYR A 91 -23.62 -19.34 13.83
C TYR A 91 -22.12 -19.10 13.74
N ARG A 92 -21.45 -19.01 14.89
CA ARG A 92 -20.00 -18.89 14.99
C ARG A 92 -19.34 -20.24 14.77
N ALA A 93 -18.99 -20.53 13.52
CA ALA A 93 -18.31 -21.77 13.14
C ALA A 93 -16.86 -21.82 13.64
N ALA A 94 -16.19 -20.67 13.75
CA ALA A 94 -14.85 -20.54 14.33
C ALA A 94 -14.66 -19.14 14.95
N SER A 95 -13.59 -18.93 15.72
CA SER A 95 -13.27 -17.60 16.27
C SER A 95 -13.12 -16.51 15.19
N TRP A 96 -12.76 -16.90 13.97
CA TRP A 96 -12.59 -16.04 12.80
C TRP A 96 -13.71 -16.16 11.76
N ALA A 97 -14.74 -16.99 11.97
CA ALA A 97 -15.80 -17.22 10.97
C ALA A 97 -17.20 -17.33 11.59
N ASP A 98 -18.11 -16.50 11.10
CA ASP A 98 -19.54 -16.58 11.34
C ASP A 98 -20.26 -17.01 10.04
N LEU A 99 -21.25 -17.89 10.15
CA LEU A 99 -22.19 -18.26 9.09
C LEU A 99 -23.55 -17.63 9.41
N ASN A 100 -24.19 -17.03 8.41
CA ASN A 100 -25.43 -16.29 8.55
C ASN A 100 -26.50 -16.94 7.69
N LEU A 101 -27.68 -17.15 8.25
CA LEU A 101 -28.88 -17.55 7.51
C LEU A 101 -30.01 -16.62 7.91
N SER A 102 -30.62 -15.92 6.96
CA SER A 102 -31.75 -15.01 7.22
C SER A 102 -32.92 -15.27 6.28
N TYR A 103 -34.12 -14.95 6.77
CA TYR A 103 -35.33 -14.86 5.98
C TYR A 103 -35.81 -13.42 6.02
N GLU A 104 -35.70 -12.75 4.87
CA GLU A 104 -35.89 -11.32 4.71
C GLU A 104 -37.09 -11.01 3.83
N ARG A 105 -37.72 -9.86 4.08
CA ARG A 105 -38.89 -9.34 3.37
C ARG A 105 -40.10 -10.28 3.35
N GLY A 106 -40.09 -11.29 4.22
CA GLY A 106 -41.10 -12.34 4.25
C GLY A 106 -41.13 -13.27 3.02
N ASN A 107 -40.11 -13.23 2.16
CA ASN A 107 -40.10 -14.00 0.90
C ASN A 107 -38.71 -14.40 0.37
N THR A 108 -37.62 -13.96 1.01
CA THR A 108 -36.26 -14.17 0.52
C THR A 108 -35.44 -14.90 1.57
N LEU A 109 -34.87 -16.05 1.22
CA LEU A 109 -33.85 -16.71 2.05
C LEU A 109 -32.47 -16.17 1.64
N MET A 110 -31.66 -15.76 2.60
CA MET A 110 -30.28 -15.34 2.37
C MET A 110 -29.31 -16.17 3.21
N PHE A 111 -28.17 -16.48 2.61
CA PHE A 111 -27.06 -17.12 3.26
C PHE A 111 -25.83 -16.24 3.09
N GLY A 112 -25.02 -16.12 4.13
CA GLY A 112 -23.78 -15.37 4.09
C GLY A 112 -22.75 -15.92 5.06
N PHE A 113 -21.53 -15.41 4.96
CA PHE A 113 -20.47 -15.68 5.92
C PHE A 113 -19.74 -14.39 6.25
N THR A 114 -19.13 -14.32 7.43
CA THR A 114 -18.35 -13.18 7.88
C THR A 114 -17.03 -13.69 8.41
N LEU A 115 -15.94 -13.20 7.83
CA LEU A 115 -14.59 -13.48 8.30
C LEU A 115 -14.12 -12.34 9.20
N ARG A 116 -13.58 -12.68 10.37
CA ARG A 116 -13.15 -11.74 11.40
C ARG A 116 -11.66 -11.89 11.64
N THR A 117 -10.95 -10.76 11.71
CA THR A 117 -9.54 -10.73 12.06
C THR A 117 -9.20 -9.43 12.79
N ASN A 118 -8.23 -9.48 13.71
CA ASN A 118 -7.64 -8.30 14.33
C ASN A 118 -6.28 -8.04 13.69
N PHE A 119 -6.15 -6.96 12.92
CA PHE A 119 -4.88 -6.63 12.26
C PHE A 119 -3.76 -6.23 13.23
N ASN A 120 -4.03 -5.97 14.52
CA ASN A 120 -2.97 -5.76 15.50
C ASN A 120 -2.34 -7.08 15.97
N ASP A 121 -3.15 -8.13 16.09
CA ASP A 121 -2.73 -9.42 16.66
C ASP A 121 -2.33 -10.43 15.58
N LEU A 122 -2.60 -10.11 14.31
CA LEU A 122 -2.25 -10.98 13.19
C LEU A 122 -0.72 -11.13 13.14
N ARG A 123 -0.26 -12.37 13.31
CA ARG A 123 1.15 -12.76 13.25
C ARG A 123 1.35 -13.75 12.11
N PRO A 124 2.44 -13.63 11.35
CA PRO A 124 2.72 -14.57 10.29
C PRO A 124 3.15 -15.92 10.87
N ALA A 125 2.67 -17.02 10.29
CA ALA A 125 3.06 -18.39 10.66
C ALA A 125 4.36 -18.80 9.95
N LEU A 126 5.45 -18.07 10.24
CA LEU A 126 6.71 -18.21 9.52
C LEU A 126 7.45 -19.49 9.93
N ARG A 127 7.79 -20.32 8.94
CA ARG A 127 8.88 -21.28 9.01
C ARG A 127 10.14 -20.60 8.51
N ASP A 128 10.96 -20.17 9.44
CA ASP A 128 12.22 -19.49 9.16
C ASP A 128 13.42 -20.26 9.73
N THR A 129 14.60 -19.99 9.17
CA THR A 129 15.87 -20.45 9.73
C THR A 129 16.06 -19.88 11.13
N PRO A 130 16.46 -20.70 12.13
CA PRO A 130 16.75 -20.20 13.47
C PRO A 130 17.75 -19.05 13.45
N LYS A 131 17.62 -18.13 14.42
CA LYS A 131 18.66 -17.12 14.65
C LYS A 131 19.99 -17.83 14.94
N PRO A 132 21.11 -17.33 14.39
CA PRO A 132 22.42 -17.90 14.69
C PRO A 132 22.68 -17.86 16.20
N ALA A 133 23.11 -19.00 16.74
CA ALA A 133 23.49 -19.08 18.14
C ALA A 133 24.75 -18.24 18.39
N TYR A 134 24.85 -17.63 19.57
CA TYR A 134 26.08 -16.96 19.98
C TYR A 134 27.12 -18.01 20.38
N GLN A 135 28.13 -18.16 19.54
CA GLN A 135 29.23 -19.13 19.67
C GLN A 135 30.51 -18.43 19.19
N PRO A 136 31.13 -17.59 20.04
CA PRO A 136 32.29 -16.80 19.63
C PRO A 136 33.48 -17.72 19.35
N ALA A 137 34.03 -17.61 18.14
CA ALA A 137 35.30 -18.21 17.76
C ALA A 137 36.47 -17.40 18.35
N PRO A 138 37.67 -17.99 18.46
CA PRO A 138 38.88 -17.25 18.81
C PRO A 138 39.08 -16.06 17.88
N GLU A 139 39.41 -14.90 18.46
CA GLU A 139 39.62 -13.66 17.68
C GLU A 139 40.86 -13.81 16.78
N SER A 140 40.75 -13.33 15.54
CA SER A 140 41.84 -13.30 14.56
C SER A 140 42.49 -11.93 14.47
N GLU A 141 43.74 -11.82 14.00
CA GLU A 141 44.40 -10.51 13.80
C GLU A 141 43.70 -9.64 12.73
N GLY A 142 42.92 -10.25 11.83
CA GLY A 142 42.22 -9.56 10.76
C GLY A 142 41.14 -10.42 10.12
N LEU A 143 40.57 -9.93 9.02
CA LEU A 143 39.55 -10.65 8.24
C LEU A 143 40.16 -11.83 7.49
N GLN A 144 39.73 -13.05 7.84
CA GLN A 144 40.13 -14.27 7.14
C GLN A 144 39.14 -14.61 6.02
N TYR A 145 39.65 -14.91 4.82
CA TYR A 145 38.82 -15.13 3.62
C TYR A 145 37.72 -16.20 3.82
N THR A 146 38.06 -17.37 4.34
CA THR A 146 37.12 -18.49 4.54
C THR A 146 36.02 -18.14 5.55
N THR A 147 36.40 -17.50 6.65
CA THR A 147 35.47 -17.01 7.67
C THR A 147 34.51 -15.99 7.10
N VAL A 148 35.03 -15.00 6.38
CA VAL A 148 34.22 -13.95 5.77
C VAL A 148 33.29 -14.50 4.68
N ALA A 149 33.73 -15.46 3.88
CA ALA A 149 32.87 -16.12 2.90
C ALA A 149 31.66 -16.83 3.55
N ASN A 150 31.88 -17.50 4.69
CA ASN A 150 30.81 -18.11 5.47
C ASN A 150 29.89 -17.06 6.09
N GLN A 151 30.44 -15.97 6.64
CA GLN A 151 29.65 -14.85 7.16
C GLN A 151 28.79 -14.21 6.07
N LEU A 152 29.34 -13.92 4.89
CA LEU A 152 28.60 -13.35 3.75
C LEU A 152 27.45 -14.27 3.32
N THR A 153 27.68 -15.58 3.28
CA THR A 153 26.64 -16.58 2.98
C THR A 153 25.54 -16.57 4.04
N ALA A 154 25.90 -16.52 5.33
CA ALA A 154 24.95 -16.44 6.42
C ALA A 154 24.19 -15.09 6.42
N LEU A 155 24.85 -13.98 6.10
CA LEU A 155 24.22 -12.67 5.97
C LEU A 155 23.19 -12.67 4.85
N LYS A 156 23.49 -13.34 3.73
CA LYS A 156 22.53 -13.51 2.63
C LYS A 156 21.34 -14.37 3.04
N TYR A 157 21.56 -15.63 3.39
CA TYR A 157 20.45 -16.58 3.53
C TYR A 157 19.76 -16.57 4.91
N ASN A 158 20.49 -16.26 5.99
CA ASN A 158 19.94 -16.18 7.34
C ASN A 158 19.45 -14.77 7.68
N ALA A 159 20.31 -13.75 7.58
CA ALA A 159 19.93 -12.37 7.89
C ALA A 159 19.17 -11.65 6.76
N GLY A 160 19.14 -12.22 5.55
CA GLY A 160 18.29 -11.73 4.46
C GLY A 160 18.84 -10.52 3.72
N PHE A 161 20.15 -10.33 3.69
CA PHE A 161 20.79 -9.23 2.96
C PHE A 161 21.28 -9.69 1.59
N GLU A 162 20.75 -9.11 0.52
CA GLU A 162 21.25 -9.34 -0.84
C GLU A 162 22.54 -8.56 -1.06
N ALA A 163 23.45 -9.17 -1.83
CA ALA A 163 24.80 -8.64 -2.11
C ALA A 163 25.53 -8.07 -0.87
N PRO A 164 25.67 -8.83 0.23
CA PRO A 164 26.30 -8.33 1.43
C PRO A 164 27.78 -8.04 1.18
N GLU A 165 28.28 -7.02 1.87
CA GLU A 165 29.68 -6.61 1.86
C GLU A 165 30.16 -6.38 3.30
N ILE A 166 31.37 -6.83 3.60
CA ILE A 166 32.04 -6.67 4.90
C ILE A 166 33.38 -5.95 4.69
N GLN A 167 33.61 -4.91 5.48
CA GLN A 167 34.84 -4.13 5.51
C GLN A 167 35.28 -3.92 6.97
N LEU A 168 36.57 -4.08 7.25
CA LEU A 168 37.14 -3.76 8.56
C LEU A 168 37.94 -2.48 8.45
N ARG A 169 37.68 -1.51 9.33
CA ARG A 169 38.47 -0.29 9.42
C ARG A 169 38.57 0.21 10.85
N ASP A 170 39.77 0.61 11.23
CA ASP A 170 40.08 1.05 12.59
C ASP A 170 39.60 0.01 13.61
N LYS A 171 38.59 0.34 14.41
CA LYS A 171 37.95 -0.56 15.38
C LYS A 171 36.48 -0.86 15.04
N THR A 172 36.09 -0.66 13.79
CA THR A 172 34.71 -0.82 13.32
C THR A 172 34.64 -1.86 12.20
N LEU A 173 33.76 -2.84 12.38
CA LEU A 173 33.38 -3.77 11.32
C LEU A 173 32.13 -3.24 10.60
N TYR A 174 32.29 -2.81 9.36
CA TYR A 174 31.22 -2.34 8.51
C TYR A 174 30.61 -3.51 7.74
N MET A 175 29.29 -3.57 7.73
CA MET A 175 28.51 -4.47 6.90
C MET A 175 27.49 -3.66 6.11
N SER A 176 27.30 -3.97 4.83
CA SER A 176 26.21 -3.38 4.05
C SER A 176 25.49 -4.42 3.20
N GLY A 177 24.22 -4.17 2.87
CA GLY A 177 23.44 -5.02 1.96
C GLY A 177 21.98 -4.59 1.86
N GLN A 178 21.26 -5.14 0.88
CA GLN A 178 19.84 -4.85 0.68
C GLN A 178 18.95 -5.89 1.34
N GLN A 179 18.10 -5.48 2.28
CA GLN A 179 17.21 -6.40 2.98
C GLN A 179 16.10 -6.93 2.05
N TYR A 180 15.99 -8.24 1.85
CA TYR A 180 14.98 -8.87 0.98
C TYR A 180 14.01 -9.82 1.69
N LYS A 181 14.34 -10.26 2.91
CA LYS A 181 13.63 -11.32 3.64
C LYS A 181 12.71 -10.77 4.73
N TYR A 182 13.21 -9.90 5.59
CA TYR A 182 12.51 -9.39 6.76
C TYR A 182 11.93 -7.99 6.52
N ARG A 183 10.66 -7.81 6.88
CA ARG A 183 9.99 -6.50 6.84
C ARG A 183 10.45 -5.60 7.99
N ASP A 184 10.62 -6.16 9.17
CA ASP A 184 11.20 -5.46 10.32
C ASP A 184 12.73 -5.47 10.21
N SER A 185 13.32 -4.29 10.05
CA SER A 185 14.76 -4.14 9.94
C SER A 185 15.51 -4.53 11.22
N ARG A 186 14.87 -4.47 12.40
CA ARG A 186 15.52 -4.81 13.67
C ARG A 186 15.88 -6.29 13.73
N GLU A 187 15.00 -7.15 13.22
CA GLU A 187 15.24 -8.59 13.11
C GLU A 187 16.44 -8.90 12.20
N ALA A 188 16.53 -8.19 11.07
CA ALA A 188 17.66 -8.30 10.15
C ALA A 188 18.98 -7.88 10.78
N VAL A 189 19.00 -6.73 11.48
CA VAL A 189 20.20 -6.21 12.15
C VAL A 189 20.63 -7.11 13.31
N ASP A 190 19.70 -7.63 14.13
CA ASP A 190 20.03 -8.59 15.20
C ASP A 190 20.70 -9.84 14.64
N ARG A 191 20.16 -10.40 13.54
CA ARG A 191 20.78 -11.57 12.87
C ARG A 191 22.15 -11.24 12.30
N ALA A 192 22.30 -10.11 11.63
CA ALA A 192 23.61 -9.68 11.13
C ALA A 192 24.63 -9.54 12.26
N ASN A 193 24.26 -8.86 13.35
CA ASN A 193 25.10 -8.70 14.53
C ASN A 193 25.52 -10.06 15.12
N ARG A 194 24.62 -11.03 15.24
CA ARG A 194 24.93 -12.40 15.71
C ARG A 194 25.91 -13.14 14.80
N ILE A 195 25.77 -12.98 13.48
CA ILE A 195 26.67 -13.60 12.50
C ILE A 195 28.08 -12.99 12.59
N LEU A 196 28.13 -11.67 12.70
CA LEU A 196 29.38 -10.91 12.70
C LEU A 196 30.13 -11.10 14.03
N VAL A 197 29.45 -10.98 15.17
CA VAL A 197 30.05 -11.03 16.51
C VAL A 197 30.76 -12.37 16.80
N ASN A 198 30.29 -13.46 16.20
CA ASN A 198 30.87 -14.79 16.39
C ASN A 198 32.28 -14.93 15.80
N ASN A 199 32.70 -14.08 14.86
CA ASN A 199 34.01 -14.16 14.23
C ASN A 199 34.63 -12.77 14.01
N LEU A 200 34.61 -11.92 15.05
CA LEU A 200 35.25 -10.61 14.98
C LEU A 200 36.78 -10.71 15.09
N PRO A 201 37.52 -9.92 14.30
CA PRO A 201 38.93 -9.68 14.54
C PRO A 201 39.21 -9.01 15.90
N GLN A 202 40.44 -9.13 16.38
CA GLN A 202 40.91 -8.47 17.59
C GLN A 202 40.80 -6.95 17.47
N GLY A 203 40.38 -6.29 18.56
CA GLY A 203 40.31 -4.83 18.64
C GLY A 203 39.08 -4.18 18.01
N VAL A 204 38.13 -4.96 17.46
CA VAL A 204 36.84 -4.42 16.99
C VAL A 204 35.95 -4.05 18.17
N GLU A 205 35.60 -2.78 18.26
CA GLU A 205 34.74 -2.20 19.31
C GLU A 205 33.31 -1.96 18.81
N LYS A 206 33.11 -1.77 17.49
CA LYS A 206 31.81 -1.42 16.90
C LYS A 206 31.47 -2.28 15.68
N ILE A 207 30.20 -2.63 15.52
CA ILE A 207 29.62 -3.19 14.28
C ILE A 207 28.67 -2.15 13.68
N SER A 208 28.86 -1.81 12.41
CA SER A 208 28.03 -0.83 11.68
C SER A 208 27.30 -1.52 10.52
N VAL A 209 25.99 -1.77 10.68
CA VAL A 209 25.15 -2.44 9.68
C VAL A 209 24.39 -1.41 8.86
N THR A 210 24.77 -1.24 7.60
CA THR A 210 24.17 -0.30 6.65
C THR A 210 23.16 -0.98 5.75
N GLN A 211 21.89 -0.60 5.88
CA GLN A 211 20.83 -1.11 5.03
C GLN A 211 20.75 -0.29 3.73
N LYS A 212 20.80 -0.98 2.60
CA LYS A 212 20.68 -0.38 1.27
C LYS A 212 19.30 -0.66 0.66
N ARG A 213 18.85 0.22 -0.22
CA ARG A 213 17.66 0.03 -1.05
C ARG A 213 17.90 0.60 -2.45
N GLU A 214 17.82 -0.26 -3.46
CA GLU A 214 18.12 0.08 -4.86
C GLU A 214 19.49 0.80 -4.97
N HIS A 215 20.51 0.18 -4.36
CA HIS A 215 21.92 0.64 -4.29
C HIS A 215 22.18 1.91 -3.47
N MET A 216 21.15 2.63 -3.05
CA MET A 216 21.28 3.80 -2.16
C MET A 216 21.37 3.36 -0.70
N ALA A 217 22.25 4.01 0.07
CA ALA A 217 22.37 3.76 1.51
C ALA A 217 21.24 4.49 2.26
N MET A 218 20.51 3.74 3.10
CA MET A 218 19.32 4.28 3.77
C MET A 218 19.63 4.68 5.20
N VAL A 219 20.18 3.75 5.98
CA VAL A 219 20.45 3.93 7.41
C VAL A 219 21.55 2.98 7.85
N THR A 220 22.40 3.44 8.77
CA THR A 220 23.38 2.61 9.45
C THR A 220 22.96 2.41 10.90
N THR A 221 22.96 1.16 11.36
CA THR A 221 22.79 0.82 12.77
C THR A 221 24.14 0.47 13.37
N GLU A 222 24.63 1.32 14.25
CA GLU A 222 25.86 1.10 15.02
C GLU A 222 25.55 0.32 16.28
N THR A 223 26.33 -0.72 16.55
CA THR A 223 26.20 -1.58 17.73
C THR A 223 27.54 -1.71 18.41
N ASP A 224 27.59 -1.39 19.70
CA ASP A 224 28.77 -1.64 20.53
C ASP A 224 28.95 -3.13 20.78
N VAL A 225 30.15 -3.65 20.52
CA VAL A 225 30.45 -5.08 20.58
C VAL A 225 30.42 -5.59 22.02
N ALA A 226 30.88 -4.81 22.98
CA ALA A 226 30.94 -5.24 24.38
C ALA A 226 29.55 -5.46 24.96
N SER A 227 28.64 -4.50 24.76
CA SER A 227 27.24 -4.59 25.17
C SER A 227 26.50 -5.72 24.45
N LEU A 228 26.76 -5.93 23.16
CA LEU A 228 26.19 -7.05 22.40
C LEU A 228 26.64 -8.40 22.95
N ARG A 229 27.94 -8.59 23.21
CA ARG A 229 28.48 -9.85 23.77
C ARG A 229 27.86 -10.15 25.14
N LYS A 230 27.73 -9.14 26.02
CA LYS A 230 27.07 -9.30 27.32
C LYS A 230 25.59 -9.69 27.19
N GLN A 231 24.85 -9.04 26.29
CA GLN A 231 23.44 -9.35 26.05
C GLN A 231 23.26 -10.79 25.54
N LEU A 232 24.11 -11.23 24.62
CA LEU A 232 24.04 -12.56 24.01
C LEU A 232 24.50 -13.70 24.92
N ALA A 233 25.46 -13.44 25.80
CA ALA A 233 25.93 -14.41 26.80
C ALA A 233 24.87 -14.70 27.89
N GLY A 234 23.87 -13.83 28.02
CA GLY A 234 22.88 -13.87 29.09
C GLY A 234 23.41 -13.23 30.37
N THR A 235 22.55 -12.49 31.07
CA THR A 235 22.88 -11.82 32.32
C THR A 235 22.08 -12.43 33.47
N ALA A 236 22.63 -12.37 34.70
CA ALA A 236 21.91 -12.82 35.88
C ALA A 236 20.57 -12.06 36.04
N PRO A 237 19.49 -12.69 36.54
CA PRO A 237 18.20 -12.03 36.74
C PRO A 237 18.36 -10.73 37.54
N GLY A 238 17.89 -9.61 36.99
CA GLY A 238 17.95 -8.27 37.62
C GLY A 238 19.10 -7.37 37.17
N GLN A 239 20.06 -7.87 36.37
CA GLN A 239 21.13 -7.07 35.76
C GLN A 239 21.00 -7.05 34.22
N SER A 240 19.91 -6.50 33.68
CA SER A 240 19.83 -6.28 32.23
C SER A 240 20.49 -4.95 31.88
N GLU A 241 21.74 -4.97 31.42
CA GLU A 241 22.31 -3.84 30.69
C GLU A 241 21.61 -3.72 29.32
N GLN A 242 21.20 -2.51 28.94
CA GLN A 242 20.61 -2.27 27.61
C GLN A 242 21.68 -2.38 26.53
N LEU A 243 21.34 -3.00 25.40
CA LEU A 243 22.17 -3.02 24.21
C LEU A 243 22.47 -1.58 23.77
N GLN A 244 23.74 -1.22 23.68
CA GLN A 244 24.14 0.10 23.18
C GLN A 244 24.11 0.05 21.65
N GLN A 245 22.96 0.44 21.09
CA GLN A 245 22.72 0.45 19.66
C GLN A 245 22.01 1.75 19.26
N GLN A 246 22.47 2.36 18.18
CA GLN A 246 21.92 3.61 17.66
C GLN A 246 21.81 3.58 16.13
N ARG A 247 20.84 4.30 15.60
CA ARG A 247 20.70 4.54 14.16
C ARG A 247 21.28 5.89 13.81
N VAL A 248 22.11 5.92 12.79
CA VAL A 248 22.81 7.10 12.30
C VAL A 248 22.63 7.22 10.79
N GLU A 249 22.89 8.42 10.27
CA GLU A 249 22.90 8.65 8.82
C GLU A 249 23.89 7.67 8.16
N ALA A 250 23.53 7.21 6.98
CA ALA A 250 24.33 6.20 6.30
C ALA A 250 25.69 6.77 5.89
N GLU A 251 26.75 6.02 6.13
CA GLU A 251 28.10 6.39 5.70
C GLU A 251 28.37 5.87 4.28
N ASP A 252 28.91 6.73 3.41
CA ASP A 252 29.41 6.31 2.10
C ASP A 252 30.78 5.63 2.26
N LEU A 253 30.77 4.31 2.11
CA LEU A 253 31.98 3.49 2.20
C LEU A 253 32.70 3.31 0.86
N SER A 254 32.18 3.87 -0.24
CA SER A 254 32.74 3.69 -1.58
C SER A 254 34.15 4.28 -1.74
N ALA A 255 34.44 5.36 -1.01
CA ALA A 255 35.74 6.02 -0.99
C ALA A 255 36.85 5.16 -0.32
N PHE A 256 36.48 4.11 0.42
CA PHE A 256 37.41 3.35 1.25
C PHE A 256 37.93 2.06 0.60
N GLY A 257 37.61 1.84 -0.68
CA GLY A 257 37.97 0.63 -1.41
C GLY A 257 36.93 -0.48 -1.25
N ARG A 258 37.21 -1.66 -1.82
CA ARG A 258 36.27 -2.80 -1.80
C ARG A 258 36.64 -3.77 -0.69
N GLY A 259 35.66 -4.12 0.13
CA GLY A 259 35.76 -5.21 1.09
C GLY A 259 35.53 -6.58 0.46
N TYR A 260 35.36 -7.58 1.32
CA TYR A 260 34.86 -8.88 0.90
C TYR A 260 33.35 -8.79 0.67
N ARG A 261 32.87 -9.27 -0.47
CA ARG A 261 31.45 -9.16 -0.83
C ARG A 261 30.96 -10.29 -1.70
N ILE A 262 29.67 -10.55 -1.64
CA ILE A 262 28.96 -11.26 -2.70
C ILE A 262 28.61 -10.20 -3.75
N ARG A 263 29.10 -10.39 -4.97
CA ARG A 263 28.82 -9.46 -6.07
C ARG A 263 27.33 -9.49 -6.38
N GLU A 264 26.75 -8.31 -6.53
CA GLU A 264 25.37 -8.17 -6.93
C GLU A 264 25.14 -8.58 -8.39
N ASP A 265 24.00 -9.21 -8.63
CA ASP A 265 23.52 -9.52 -9.97
C ASP A 265 22.93 -8.26 -10.61
N ARG A 266 23.61 -7.75 -11.65
CA ARG A 266 23.16 -6.55 -12.38
C ARG A 266 21.93 -6.78 -13.24
N PHE A 267 21.67 -8.04 -13.61
CA PHE A 267 20.50 -8.43 -14.38
C PHE A 267 19.56 -9.24 -13.50
N SER A 268 18.28 -8.87 -13.49
CA SER A 268 17.24 -9.67 -12.83
C SER A 268 15.99 -9.73 -13.71
N TYR A 269 15.25 -10.82 -13.58
CA TYR A 269 13.98 -11.02 -14.28
C TYR A 269 12.96 -11.64 -13.33
N SER A 270 11.68 -11.40 -13.61
CA SER A 270 10.59 -11.99 -12.83
C SER A 270 9.38 -12.30 -13.71
N PHE A 271 8.65 -13.34 -13.32
CA PHE A 271 7.38 -13.74 -13.93
C PHE A 271 6.34 -13.80 -12.83
N ASN A 272 5.42 -12.84 -12.82
CA ASN A 272 4.47 -12.64 -11.73
C ASN A 272 3.04 -12.81 -12.26
N PRO A 273 2.33 -13.87 -11.84
CA PRO A 273 0.88 -13.94 -12.02
C PRO A 273 0.25 -12.69 -11.39
N THR A 274 -0.57 -12.00 -12.15
CA THR A 274 -1.12 -10.70 -11.78
C THR A 274 -2.62 -10.73 -12.00
N LEU A 275 -3.37 -10.34 -10.98
CA LEU A 275 -4.82 -10.20 -11.03
C LEU A 275 -5.15 -8.72 -10.86
N SER A 276 -5.39 -8.03 -11.97
CA SER A 276 -5.93 -6.68 -11.98
C SER A 276 -7.43 -6.74 -11.72
N GLN A 277 -7.94 -5.91 -10.82
CA GLN A 277 -9.35 -5.92 -10.42
C GLN A 277 -9.88 -4.49 -10.34
N SER A 278 -11.14 -4.32 -10.75
CA SER A 278 -11.92 -3.11 -10.52
C SER A 278 -13.28 -3.50 -9.95
N LEU A 279 -13.70 -2.79 -8.90
CA LEU A 279 -14.95 -3.03 -8.19
C LEU A 279 -15.85 -1.80 -8.33
N GLY A 280 -17.16 -2.02 -8.52
CA GLY A 280 -18.15 -0.95 -8.62
C GLY A 280 -18.11 -0.17 -9.94
N GLY A 281 -17.89 -0.86 -11.06
CA GLY A 281 -18.07 -0.28 -12.39
C GLY A 281 -19.56 -0.08 -12.71
N PRO A 282 -19.92 0.90 -13.55
CA PRO A 282 -21.32 1.14 -13.93
C PRO A 282 -21.92 -0.01 -14.76
N GLU A 283 -21.10 -0.81 -15.45
CA GLU A 283 -21.57 -1.92 -16.29
C GLU A 283 -21.60 -3.29 -15.58
N ASP A 284 -20.59 -3.61 -14.76
CA ASP A 284 -20.54 -4.82 -13.93
C ASP A 284 -19.85 -4.47 -12.61
N PHE A 285 -20.33 -5.06 -11.52
CA PHE A 285 -19.82 -4.76 -10.18
C PHE A 285 -18.38 -5.26 -9.99
N TYR A 286 -17.98 -6.32 -10.71
CA TYR A 286 -16.64 -6.89 -10.59
C TYR A 286 -16.01 -7.16 -11.94
N MET A 287 -14.98 -6.38 -12.26
CA MET A 287 -14.14 -6.54 -13.43
C MET A 287 -12.77 -7.06 -13.01
N PHE A 288 -12.20 -7.96 -13.79
CA PHE A 288 -10.89 -8.50 -13.53
C PHE A 288 -10.15 -8.91 -14.80
N GLN A 289 -8.83 -8.90 -14.70
CA GLN A 289 -7.90 -9.42 -15.69
C GLN A 289 -6.82 -10.21 -14.99
N LEU A 290 -6.80 -11.50 -15.29
CA LEU A 290 -5.75 -12.42 -14.92
C LEU A 290 -4.73 -12.46 -16.06
N GLY A 291 -3.47 -12.21 -15.73
CA GLY A 291 -2.38 -12.26 -16.68
C GLY A 291 -1.05 -12.58 -16.04
N LEU A 292 0.00 -12.58 -16.86
CA LEU A 292 1.38 -12.79 -16.45
C LEU A 292 2.17 -11.52 -16.73
N MET A 293 2.73 -10.91 -15.68
CA MET A 293 3.67 -9.81 -15.79
C MET A 293 5.09 -10.37 -15.90
N SER A 294 5.74 -10.17 -17.03
CA SER A 294 7.13 -10.55 -17.28
C SER A 294 8.00 -9.30 -17.22
N SER A 295 8.87 -9.20 -16.22
CA SER A 295 9.73 -8.04 -16.01
C SER A 295 11.20 -8.38 -16.16
N ALA A 296 11.98 -7.43 -16.67
CA ALA A 296 13.43 -7.50 -16.75
C ALA A 296 14.04 -6.18 -16.29
N ARG A 297 15.13 -6.27 -15.54
CA ARG A 297 15.87 -5.14 -14.98
C ARG A 297 17.35 -5.31 -15.23
N TYR A 298 18.01 -4.22 -15.61
CA TYR A 298 19.44 -4.18 -15.81
C TYR A 298 20.06 -2.91 -15.21
N TRP A 299 20.98 -3.08 -14.26
CA TRP A 299 21.78 -2.01 -13.69
C TRP A 299 23.04 -1.78 -14.52
N PHE A 300 23.08 -0.68 -15.27
CA PHE A 300 24.26 -0.28 -16.04
C PHE A 300 25.38 0.22 -15.11
N THR A 301 24.99 0.98 -14.08
CA THR A 301 25.84 1.47 -13.00
C THR A 301 25.11 1.25 -11.68
N ASP A 302 25.70 1.66 -10.57
CA ASP A 302 25.04 1.59 -9.25
C ASP A 302 23.97 2.71 -9.07
N HIS A 303 23.75 3.51 -10.12
CA HIS A 303 22.78 4.61 -10.16
C HIS A 303 21.78 4.48 -11.32
N LEU A 304 22.20 3.89 -12.45
CA LEU A 304 21.41 3.83 -13.68
C LEU A 304 20.77 2.44 -13.87
N LEU A 305 19.45 2.40 -13.71
CA LEU A 305 18.60 1.23 -13.89
C LEU A 305 17.77 1.35 -15.17
N LEU A 306 17.82 0.34 -16.03
CA LEU A 306 16.82 0.11 -17.06
C LEU A 306 15.85 -0.97 -16.61
N ASP A 307 14.57 -0.67 -16.62
CA ASP A 307 13.50 -1.56 -16.19
C ASP A 307 12.41 -1.61 -17.27
N GLY A 308 11.98 -2.82 -17.61
CA GLY A 308 10.91 -3.06 -18.58
C GLY A 308 9.99 -4.19 -18.14
N GLY A 309 8.72 -4.08 -18.50
CA GLY A 309 7.68 -5.04 -18.16
C GLY A 309 6.70 -5.24 -19.32
N ILE A 310 6.44 -6.50 -19.66
CA ILE A 310 5.41 -6.92 -20.62
C ILE A 310 4.31 -7.63 -19.84
N PHE A 311 3.07 -7.27 -20.11
CA PHE A 311 1.90 -7.96 -19.58
C PHE A 311 1.29 -8.84 -20.66
N THR A 312 1.05 -10.10 -20.32
CA THR A 312 0.33 -11.07 -21.15
C THR A 312 -1.00 -11.41 -20.49
N ASN A 313 -2.09 -11.02 -21.13
CA ASN A 313 -3.45 -11.36 -20.75
C ASN A 313 -3.69 -12.88 -20.91
N ILE A 314 -4.24 -13.52 -19.89
CA ILE A 314 -4.64 -14.93 -19.95
C ILE A 314 -6.17 -15.03 -20.00
N TYR A 315 -6.85 -14.28 -19.13
CA TYR A 315 -8.31 -14.25 -19.07
C TYR A 315 -8.80 -12.94 -18.47
N ASN A 316 -9.83 -12.35 -19.05
CA ASN A 316 -10.50 -11.16 -18.50
C ASN A 316 -12.00 -11.19 -18.81
N ASN A 317 -12.75 -10.32 -18.15
CA ASN A 317 -14.17 -10.08 -18.42
C ASN A 317 -14.45 -8.63 -18.89
N TYR A 318 -13.47 -7.98 -19.50
CA TYR A 318 -13.58 -6.59 -19.97
C TYR A 318 -14.39 -6.46 -21.27
N ASP A 319 -14.74 -7.57 -21.92
CA ASP A 319 -15.69 -7.64 -23.03
C ASP A 319 -17.11 -7.22 -22.61
N LYS A 320 -17.46 -7.36 -21.32
CA LYS A 320 -18.72 -6.88 -20.74
C LYS A 320 -18.84 -5.35 -20.70
N PHE A 321 -17.76 -4.63 -20.97
CA PHE A 321 -17.70 -3.17 -20.96
C PHE A 321 -18.34 -2.59 -22.23
N LYS A 322 -19.68 -2.52 -22.25
CA LYS A 322 -20.47 -2.14 -23.45
C LYS A 322 -20.58 -0.64 -23.71
N SER A 323 -20.35 0.21 -22.70
CA SER A 323 -20.48 1.67 -22.83
C SER A 323 -19.13 2.34 -23.02
N SER A 324 -18.96 3.12 -24.10
CA SER A 324 -17.86 4.10 -24.25
C SER A 324 -18.27 5.50 -23.77
N LEU A 325 -19.41 5.59 -23.09
CA LEU A 325 -20.10 6.84 -22.84
C LEU A 325 -19.77 7.29 -21.41
N LEU A 326 -18.71 8.07 -21.28
CA LEU A 326 -18.86 9.26 -20.43
C LEU A 326 -20.11 10.00 -20.93
N PRO A 327 -20.90 10.62 -20.05
CA PRO A 327 -21.91 11.55 -20.53
C PRO A 327 -21.24 12.57 -21.47
N ALA A 328 -21.96 12.98 -22.51
CA ALA A 328 -21.42 13.76 -23.64
C ALA A 328 -20.95 15.18 -23.25
N ASP A 329 -20.92 15.48 -21.95
CA ASP A 329 -20.80 16.78 -21.31
C ASP A 329 -19.48 17.00 -20.54
N SER A 330 -18.69 15.96 -20.23
CA SER A 330 -17.36 16.20 -19.62
C SER A 330 -16.39 16.80 -20.63
N THR A 331 -15.98 18.03 -20.39
CA THR A 331 -15.03 18.79 -21.22
C THR A 331 -13.56 18.43 -20.96
N LEU A 332 -13.29 17.59 -19.95
CA LEU A 332 -11.94 17.23 -19.56
C LEU A 332 -11.25 16.33 -20.59
N PRO A 333 -9.93 16.49 -20.79
CA PRO A 333 -9.14 15.50 -21.53
C PRO A 333 -9.25 14.12 -20.89
N ARG A 334 -9.44 13.09 -21.72
CA ARG A 334 -9.56 11.72 -21.28
C ARG A 334 -8.20 11.13 -20.92
N VAL A 335 -7.86 11.14 -19.64
CA VAL A 335 -6.54 10.76 -19.13
C VAL A 335 -6.50 9.37 -18.47
N ARG A 336 -7.63 8.88 -17.96
CA ARG A 336 -7.80 7.55 -17.33
C ARG A 336 -8.98 6.77 -17.88
N THR A 337 -10.00 7.45 -18.42
CA THR A 337 -11.22 6.81 -18.91
C THR A 337 -10.99 5.90 -20.11
N HIS A 338 -9.89 6.06 -20.85
CA HIS A 338 -9.45 5.13 -21.90
C HIS A 338 -8.90 3.80 -21.39
N ILE A 339 -8.86 3.52 -20.07
CA ILE A 339 -8.28 2.29 -19.51
C ILE A 339 -8.78 1.01 -20.19
N ARG A 340 -10.06 0.96 -20.57
CA ARG A 340 -10.66 -0.15 -21.29
C ARG A 340 -9.95 -0.44 -22.61
N ASP A 341 -9.64 0.61 -23.37
CA ASP A 341 -9.08 0.46 -24.71
C ASP A 341 -7.65 -0.09 -24.64
N TYR A 342 -6.91 0.21 -23.56
CA TYR A 342 -5.61 -0.39 -23.29
C TYR A 342 -5.68 -1.88 -22.90
N VAL A 343 -6.60 -2.25 -22.00
CA VAL A 343 -6.67 -3.62 -21.46
C VAL A 343 -7.28 -4.64 -22.42
N ARG A 344 -7.80 -4.20 -23.58
CA ARG A 344 -8.21 -5.08 -24.70
C ARG A 344 -7.05 -5.78 -25.38
N ASN A 345 -5.82 -5.26 -25.25
CA ASN A 345 -4.65 -5.88 -25.85
C ASN A 345 -4.27 -7.16 -25.11
N ASP A 346 -4.07 -8.25 -25.85
CA ASP A 346 -3.67 -9.53 -25.24
C ASP A 346 -2.22 -9.52 -24.73
N VAL A 347 -1.35 -8.77 -25.40
CA VAL A 347 0.04 -8.58 -24.98
C VAL A 347 0.39 -7.12 -25.17
N TYR A 348 0.90 -6.49 -24.11
CA TYR A 348 1.30 -5.09 -24.19
C TYR A 348 2.50 -4.74 -23.32
N LEU A 349 3.24 -3.72 -23.76
CA LEU A 349 4.32 -3.12 -22.98
C LEU A 349 3.73 -2.31 -21.83
N ASN A 350 3.82 -2.83 -20.61
CA ASN A 350 3.39 -2.13 -19.42
C ASN A 350 4.26 -0.89 -19.18
N ASN A 351 5.58 -1.09 -19.16
CA ASN A 351 6.56 -0.02 -18.98
C ASN A 351 7.91 -0.39 -19.61
N LEU A 352 8.70 0.63 -19.94
CA LEU A 352 10.11 0.53 -20.35
C LEU A 352 10.77 1.88 -20.06
N GLN A 353 11.44 1.98 -18.92
CA GLN A 353 11.98 3.24 -18.42
C GLN A 353 13.42 3.09 -17.92
N ALA A 354 14.23 4.10 -18.20
CA ALA A 354 15.52 4.30 -17.56
C ALA A 354 15.34 5.21 -16.34
N ASN A 355 16.05 4.91 -15.26
CA ASN A 355 16.01 5.65 -13.99
C ASN A 355 17.43 5.87 -13.51
N TYR A 356 17.75 7.09 -13.12
CA TYR A 356 18.97 7.45 -12.43
C TYR A 356 18.64 7.83 -11.00
N PHE A 357 19.16 7.09 -10.02
CA PHE A 357 18.95 7.33 -8.59
C PHE A 357 20.20 7.91 -7.94
N ALA A 358 20.02 8.86 -7.04
CA ALA A 358 21.12 9.45 -6.28
C ALA A 358 20.71 9.69 -4.82
N ASP A 359 21.58 9.26 -3.90
CA ASP A 359 21.66 9.82 -2.56
C ASP A 359 22.51 11.09 -2.64
N LEU A 360 21.93 12.23 -2.27
CA LEU A 360 22.55 13.55 -2.33
C LEU A 360 23.13 13.96 -0.95
N GLY A 361 23.02 13.08 0.05
CA GLY A 361 23.48 13.29 1.41
C GLY A 361 22.50 14.10 2.26
N ASN A 362 22.69 14.05 3.58
CA ASN A 362 21.89 14.79 4.57
C ASN A 362 20.37 14.56 4.45
N GLY A 363 19.96 13.35 4.06
CA GLY A 363 18.56 12.99 3.86
C GLY A 363 17.93 13.50 2.55
N PHE A 364 18.71 14.02 1.60
CA PHE A 364 18.23 14.34 0.27
C PHE A 364 18.41 13.15 -0.69
N TYR A 365 17.35 12.78 -1.38
CA TYR A 365 17.35 11.75 -2.41
C TYR A 365 16.79 12.33 -3.70
N GLY A 366 17.39 11.96 -4.83
CA GLY A 366 16.98 12.41 -6.15
C GLY A 366 16.77 11.25 -7.11
N GLN A 367 15.86 11.42 -8.06
CA GLN A 367 15.78 10.58 -9.24
C GLN A 367 15.44 11.36 -10.50
N VAL A 368 15.94 10.88 -11.63
CA VAL A 368 15.54 11.31 -12.98
C VAL A 368 15.17 10.07 -13.78
N TYR A 369 14.06 10.10 -14.48
CA TYR A 369 13.57 8.95 -15.23
C TYR A 369 12.95 9.35 -16.56
N GLY A 370 12.94 8.41 -17.50
CA GLY A 370 12.35 8.63 -18.82
C GLY A 370 12.10 7.35 -19.60
N GLY A 371 11.15 7.43 -20.53
CA GLY A 371 10.71 6.31 -21.38
C GLY A 371 9.21 6.08 -21.25
N TYR A 372 8.78 4.82 -21.40
CA TYR A 372 7.41 4.39 -21.18
C TYR A 372 7.20 4.16 -19.69
N LEU A 373 6.62 5.15 -19.02
CA LEU A 373 6.53 5.21 -17.55
C LEU A 373 5.42 4.30 -17.00
N GLU A 374 4.28 4.28 -17.69
CA GLU A 374 3.14 3.43 -17.37
C GLU A 374 2.38 3.06 -18.65
N THR A 375 1.39 2.17 -18.53
CA THR A 375 0.54 1.69 -19.64
C THR A 375 0.00 2.82 -20.51
N MET A 376 -0.38 3.95 -19.92
CA MET A 376 -1.02 5.07 -20.61
C MET A 376 -0.09 6.22 -20.99
N TYR A 377 1.09 6.34 -20.38
CA TYR A 377 1.94 7.52 -20.53
C TYR A 377 3.41 7.14 -20.68
N ALA A 378 4.06 7.85 -21.60
CA ALA A 378 5.50 7.93 -21.68
C ALA A 378 5.94 9.37 -21.46
N GLY A 379 7.18 9.58 -21.08
CA GLY A 379 7.69 10.93 -20.86
C GLY A 379 9.00 10.93 -20.12
N VAL A 380 9.29 12.08 -19.53
CA VAL A 380 10.45 12.31 -18.67
C VAL A 380 10.01 13.00 -17.40
N GLY A 381 10.70 12.73 -16.31
CA GLY A 381 10.42 13.36 -15.03
C GLY A 381 11.59 13.28 -14.06
N SER A 382 11.47 14.03 -12.99
CA SER A 382 12.40 14.01 -11.87
C SER A 382 11.66 14.13 -10.56
N GLU A 383 12.23 13.55 -9.50
CA GLU A 383 11.73 13.68 -8.13
C GLU A 383 12.91 14.00 -7.21
N LEU A 384 12.68 14.91 -6.26
CA LEU A 384 13.56 15.22 -5.16
C LEU A 384 12.80 14.98 -3.85
N LEU A 385 13.40 14.28 -2.91
CA LEU A 385 12.84 14.02 -1.59
C LEU A 385 13.81 14.45 -0.51
N TYR A 386 13.35 15.28 0.42
CA TYR A 386 14.00 15.50 1.70
C TYR A 386 13.34 14.66 2.79
N ARG A 387 14.10 13.73 3.36
CA ARG A 387 13.65 12.84 4.43
C ARG A 387 14.79 12.65 5.44
N PRO A 388 14.83 13.43 6.52
CA PRO A 388 15.78 13.21 7.61
C PRO A 388 15.58 11.84 8.24
N LEU A 389 16.66 11.25 8.78
CA LEU A 389 16.58 9.98 9.48
C LEU A 389 15.66 10.11 10.70
N ASP A 390 14.74 9.15 10.87
CA ASP A 390 13.84 9.04 12.01
C ASP A 390 12.91 10.24 12.27
N ALA A 391 12.87 11.18 11.33
CA ALA A 391 11.91 12.27 11.37
C ALA A 391 10.49 11.76 11.07
N SER A 392 9.54 12.37 11.75
CA SER A 392 8.10 12.17 11.55
C SER A 392 7.57 12.84 10.28
N TRP A 393 8.41 13.47 9.47
CA TRP A 393 7.98 14.21 8.29
C TRP A 393 8.97 14.09 7.14
N ALA A 394 8.49 14.31 5.92
CA ALA A 394 9.31 14.42 4.72
C ALA A 394 8.66 15.39 3.73
N LEU A 395 9.45 15.92 2.80
CA LEU A 395 8.97 16.80 1.73
C LEU A 395 9.49 16.30 0.39
N GLY A 396 8.58 16.02 -0.54
CA GLY A 396 8.89 15.60 -1.90
C GLY A 396 8.45 16.64 -2.92
N VAL A 397 9.19 16.73 -4.02
CA VAL A 397 8.78 17.49 -5.21
C VAL A 397 9.00 16.60 -6.42
N ASP A 398 8.00 16.50 -7.29
CA ASP A 398 8.14 15.86 -8.58
C ASP A 398 7.61 16.73 -9.72
N VAL A 399 8.27 16.63 -10.86
CA VAL A 399 7.92 17.33 -12.10
C VAL A 399 8.08 16.38 -13.27
N ASN A 400 7.09 16.37 -14.15
CA ASN A 400 6.98 15.43 -15.25
C ASN A 400 6.44 16.14 -16.49
N TYR A 401 6.92 15.72 -17.65
CA TYR A 401 6.32 16.05 -18.92
C TYR A 401 6.02 14.74 -19.65
N VAL A 402 4.72 14.47 -19.85
CA VAL A 402 4.26 13.19 -20.38
C VAL A 402 3.40 13.35 -21.61
N LYS A 403 3.45 12.34 -22.46
CA LYS A 403 2.64 12.19 -23.66
C LYS A 403 1.83 10.90 -23.54
N GLN A 404 0.54 10.99 -23.83
CA GLN A 404 -0.35 9.84 -23.76
C GLN A 404 0.00 8.86 -24.88
N ARG A 405 0.03 7.57 -24.53
CA ARG A 405 0.28 6.47 -25.44
C ARG A 405 -0.97 6.21 -26.27
N ASP A 406 -0.81 5.69 -27.47
CA ASP A 406 -1.95 5.26 -28.28
C ASP A 406 -2.49 3.92 -27.73
N TRP A 407 -3.81 3.77 -27.62
CA TRP A 407 -4.42 2.57 -27.01
C TRP A 407 -4.46 1.37 -27.98
N ASP A 408 -4.52 1.62 -29.29
CA ASP A 408 -4.52 0.57 -30.32
C ASP A 408 -3.09 0.08 -30.61
N ASN A 409 -2.12 0.99 -30.59
CA ASN A 409 -0.70 0.69 -30.68
C ASN A 409 0.08 1.42 -29.60
N MET A 410 0.28 0.75 -28.46
CA MET A 410 0.93 1.31 -27.27
C MET A 410 2.41 1.67 -27.42
N MET A 411 3.00 1.46 -28.60
CA MET A 411 4.33 1.95 -28.98
C MET A 411 4.28 3.31 -29.70
N ARG A 412 3.09 3.84 -29.98
CA ARG A 412 2.83 5.16 -30.53
C ARG A 412 2.27 6.09 -29.44
N PHE A 413 2.15 7.36 -29.79
CA PHE A 413 1.59 8.39 -28.93
C PHE A 413 0.39 9.04 -29.60
N THR A 414 -0.58 9.46 -28.79
CA THR A 414 -1.64 10.39 -29.23
C THR A 414 -1.08 11.81 -29.32
N ASP A 415 -1.86 12.77 -29.77
CA ASP A 415 -1.44 14.19 -29.77
C ASP A 415 -1.49 14.85 -28.38
N TYR A 416 -2.01 14.14 -27.37
CA TYR A 416 -2.15 14.67 -26.03
C TYR A 416 -0.83 14.63 -25.25
N SER A 417 -0.39 15.80 -24.77
CA SER A 417 0.73 15.95 -23.85
C SER A 417 0.37 16.90 -22.71
N THR A 418 0.99 16.67 -21.56
CA THR A 418 0.67 17.40 -20.34
C THR A 418 1.88 17.47 -19.40
N PRO A 419 2.21 18.65 -18.87
CA PRO A 419 3.06 18.72 -17.69
C PRO A 419 2.25 18.34 -16.44
N THR A 420 2.85 17.59 -15.52
CA THR A 420 2.23 17.21 -14.25
C THR A 420 3.30 17.14 -13.17
N GLY A 421 2.95 17.48 -11.94
CA GLY A 421 3.92 17.54 -10.86
C GLY A 421 3.30 18.06 -9.57
N PHE A 422 3.92 17.69 -8.45
CA PHE A 422 3.39 17.91 -7.12
C PHE A 422 4.49 18.25 -6.13
N VAL A 423 4.14 19.14 -5.19
CA VAL A 423 4.83 19.23 -3.90
C VAL A 423 4.04 18.37 -2.92
N THR A 424 4.69 17.40 -2.31
CA THR A 424 4.05 16.46 -1.37
C THR A 424 4.67 16.58 0.01
N ALA A 425 3.87 16.93 1.00
CA ALA A 425 4.24 16.85 2.40
C ALA A 425 3.78 15.50 2.98
N TYR A 426 4.67 14.84 3.71
CA TYR A 426 4.41 13.59 4.41
C TYR A 426 4.54 13.83 5.91
N TRP A 427 3.61 13.30 6.69
CA TRP A 427 3.62 13.44 8.14
C TRP A 427 3.11 12.18 8.82
N ASN A 428 3.92 11.62 9.72
CA ASN A 428 3.60 10.52 10.61
C ASN A 428 3.58 11.04 12.07
N PRO A 429 2.42 11.49 12.58
CA PRO A 429 2.35 12.14 13.89
C PRO A 429 2.81 11.18 15.00
N PRO A 430 3.76 11.58 15.87
CA PRO A 430 4.26 10.71 16.95
C PRO A 430 3.18 10.24 17.92
N THR A 431 2.09 11.01 18.07
CA THR A 431 0.95 10.68 18.93
C THR A 431 -0.01 9.68 18.30
N LEU A 432 0.03 9.50 16.98
CA LEU A 432 -0.85 8.63 16.21
C LEU A 432 -0.02 7.51 15.59
N ASN A 433 0.37 6.55 16.44
CA ASN A 433 1.23 5.41 16.05
C ASN A 433 0.85 4.83 14.68
N GLY A 434 1.76 4.88 13.71
CA GLY A 434 1.56 4.27 12.40
C GLY A 434 0.50 4.93 11.51
N VAL A 435 0.13 6.19 11.74
CA VAL A 435 -0.72 6.97 10.81
C VAL A 435 0.18 7.80 9.91
N LEU A 436 0.06 7.62 8.59
CA LEU A 436 0.71 8.46 7.60
C LEU A 436 -0.33 9.37 6.96
N MET A 437 -0.09 10.68 7.02
CA MET A 437 -0.83 11.70 6.29
C MET A 437 0.04 12.22 5.14
N LYS A 438 -0.53 12.34 3.96
CA LYS A 438 0.10 12.95 2.79
C LYS A 438 -0.78 14.04 2.24
N LEU A 439 -0.17 15.17 1.90
CA LEU A 439 -0.80 16.27 1.20
C LEU A 439 0.02 16.58 -0.04
N SER A 440 -0.53 16.28 -1.22
CA SER A 440 0.09 16.60 -2.52
C SER A 440 -0.62 17.79 -3.13
N VAL A 441 0.10 18.85 -3.51
CA VAL A 441 -0.47 20.04 -4.16
C VAL A 441 0.23 20.24 -5.50
N GLY A 442 -0.53 20.38 -6.59
CA GLY A 442 0.08 20.44 -7.91
C GLY A 442 -0.90 20.39 -9.07
N GLN A 443 -0.39 19.94 -10.22
CA GLN A 443 -1.14 19.81 -11.47
C GLN A 443 -1.26 18.33 -11.87
N TYR A 444 -2.50 17.90 -12.09
CA TYR A 444 -2.87 16.55 -12.50
C TYR A 444 -2.76 16.36 -14.02
N LEU A 445 -2.96 15.13 -14.48
CA LEU A 445 -2.84 14.75 -15.89
C LEU A 445 -3.82 15.51 -16.81
N ALA A 446 -5.04 15.79 -16.34
CA ALA A 446 -6.04 16.54 -17.11
C ALA A 446 -5.80 18.07 -17.11
N LYS A 447 -4.61 18.50 -16.64
CA LYS A 447 -4.16 19.91 -16.50
C LYS A 447 -4.91 20.70 -15.44
N ASP A 448 -5.78 20.05 -14.69
CA ASP A 448 -6.40 20.61 -13.51
C ASP A 448 -5.40 20.75 -12.36
N LYS A 449 -5.60 21.77 -11.53
CA LYS A 449 -4.76 22.10 -10.39
C LYS A 449 -5.52 21.89 -9.11
N GLY A 450 -4.88 21.31 -8.11
CA GLY A 450 -5.55 21.00 -6.88
C GLY A 450 -4.68 20.34 -5.84
N ALA A 451 -5.33 19.66 -4.90
CA ALA A 451 -4.69 18.99 -3.79
C ALA A 451 -5.27 17.58 -3.57
N THR A 452 -4.40 16.62 -3.27
CA THR A 452 -4.76 15.27 -2.83
C THR A 452 -4.39 15.10 -1.37
N ILE A 453 -5.36 14.66 -0.57
CA ILE A 453 -5.12 14.22 0.81
C ILE A 453 -5.21 12.69 0.83
N ASP A 454 -4.19 12.03 1.38
CA ASP A 454 -4.14 10.58 1.60
C ASP A 454 -3.81 10.32 3.07
N VAL A 455 -4.67 9.58 3.76
CA VAL A 455 -4.48 9.19 5.16
C VAL A 455 -4.51 7.67 5.26
N ALA A 456 -3.44 7.09 5.81
CA ALA A 456 -3.29 5.65 5.96
C ALA A 456 -2.85 5.24 7.36
N LYS A 457 -3.50 4.21 7.91
CA LYS A 457 -3.11 3.56 9.17
C LYS A 457 -2.39 2.25 8.86
N ARG A 458 -1.15 2.13 9.32
CA ARG A 458 -0.37 0.89 9.38
C ARG A 458 -0.53 0.25 10.76
N PHE A 459 -0.92 -1.02 10.78
CA PHE A 459 -1.03 -1.85 11.99
C PHE A 459 0.28 -2.63 12.23
N ASP A 460 0.46 -3.19 13.43
CA ASP A 460 1.68 -3.94 13.81
C ASP A 460 1.89 -5.21 12.95
N SER A 461 0.81 -5.82 12.46
CA SER A 461 0.89 -6.88 11.45
C SER A 461 1.51 -6.43 10.12
N GLY A 462 1.69 -5.12 9.94
CA GLY A 462 2.13 -4.50 8.70
C GLY A 462 0.99 -4.28 7.71
N VAL A 463 -0.25 -4.68 7.99
CA VAL A 463 -1.41 -4.29 7.15
C VAL A 463 -1.54 -2.77 7.17
N ALA A 464 -1.81 -2.16 6.02
CA ALA A 464 -2.10 -0.72 5.92
C ALA A 464 -3.46 -0.49 5.28
N VAL A 465 -4.29 0.34 5.89
CA VAL A 465 -5.59 0.76 5.34
C VAL A 465 -5.54 2.26 5.13
N GLY A 466 -5.86 2.72 3.92
CA GLY A 466 -5.83 4.15 3.59
C GLY A 466 -7.05 4.61 2.81
N VAL A 467 -7.31 5.91 2.91
CA VAL A 467 -8.35 6.63 2.19
C VAL A 467 -7.75 7.89 1.59
N TRP A 468 -8.19 8.27 0.40
CA TRP A 468 -7.70 9.47 -0.25
C TRP A 468 -8.82 10.21 -0.98
N ALA A 469 -8.62 11.52 -1.15
CA ALA A 469 -9.48 12.40 -1.93
C ALA A 469 -8.64 13.46 -2.65
N ALA A 470 -8.93 13.68 -3.92
CA ALA A 470 -8.29 14.66 -4.78
C ALA A 470 -9.33 15.71 -5.20
N ILE A 471 -9.10 16.96 -4.80
CA ILE A 471 -9.95 18.11 -5.09
C ILE A 471 -9.17 19.01 -6.03
N SER A 472 -9.79 19.45 -7.13
CA SER A 472 -9.17 20.35 -8.10
C SER A 472 -10.08 21.51 -8.48
N ASN A 473 -9.57 22.40 -9.33
CA ASN A 473 -10.26 23.59 -9.82
C ASN A 473 -11.31 23.31 -10.92
N VAL A 474 -11.60 22.05 -11.20
CA VAL A 474 -12.62 21.64 -12.18
C VAL A 474 -14.01 21.84 -11.59
N SER A 475 -14.95 22.35 -12.39
CA SER A 475 -16.34 22.51 -11.98
C SER A 475 -17.02 21.15 -11.78
N LYS A 476 -18.07 21.07 -10.95
CA LYS A 476 -18.81 19.81 -10.78
C LYS A 476 -19.37 19.27 -12.10
N ASP A 477 -19.84 20.18 -12.96
CA ASP A 477 -20.41 19.84 -14.27
C ASP A 477 -19.34 19.20 -15.18
N ASP A 478 -18.12 19.77 -15.21
CA ASP A 478 -17.02 19.26 -16.03
C ASP A 478 -16.43 17.96 -15.48
N TYR A 479 -16.44 17.79 -14.14
CA TYR A 479 -15.98 16.57 -13.47
C TYR A 479 -16.92 15.37 -13.72
N GLY A 480 -18.21 15.66 -13.84
CA GLY A 480 -19.30 14.70 -13.81
C GLY A 480 -19.63 14.21 -12.39
N GLU A 481 -20.38 13.11 -12.33
CA GLU A 481 -20.91 12.51 -11.09
C GLU A 481 -19.86 12.41 -9.96
N GLY A 482 -20.19 13.00 -8.80
CA GLY A 482 -19.40 12.94 -7.57
C GLY A 482 -18.37 14.05 -7.35
N GLY A 483 -18.15 14.95 -8.31
CA GLY A 483 -17.47 16.25 -8.15
C GLY A 483 -15.98 16.27 -7.73
N PHE A 484 -15.42 15.13 -7.31
CA PHE A 484 -14.02 14.96 -6.93
C PHE A 484 -13.63 13.47 -6.90
N SER A 485 -12.35 13.16 -7.10
CA SER A 485 -11.82 11.80 -7.12
C SER A 485 -11.55 11.34 -5.69
N LYS A 486 -11.95 10.12 -5.37
CA LYS A 486 -11.81 9.54 -4.02
C LYS A 486 -11.60 8.05 -4.11
N GLY A 487 -10.99 7.45 -3.08
CA GLY A 487 -10.84 6.01 -3.01
C GLY A 487 -10.35 5.53 -1.66
N PHE A 488 -10.34 4.21 -1.49
CA PHE A 488 -9.67 3.56 -0.36
C PHE A 488 -8.80 2.42 -0.87
N TYR A 489 -7.86 1.99 -0.04
CA TYR A 489 -7.03 0.85 -0.32
C TYR A 489 -6.64 0.10 0.94
N ILE A 490 -6.38 -1.19 0.78
CA ILE A 490 -5.86 -2.08 1.81
C ILE A 490 -4.60 -2.72 1.24
N SER A 491 -3.48 -2.58 1.94
CA SER A 491 -2.24 -3.25 1.61
C SER A 491 -1.88 -4.31 2.65
N ILE A 492 -1.75 -5.54 2.20
CA ILE A 492 -1.58 -6.72 3.04
C ILE A 492 -0.20 -7.33 2.76
N PRO A 493 0.72 -7.34 3.73
CA PRO A 493 1.98 -8.06 3.62
C PRO A 493 1.77 -9.55 3.28
N PHE A 494 2.54 -10.07 2.33
CA PHE A 494 2.46 -11.46 1.89
C PHE A 494 3.00 -12.43 2.93
N ASP A 495 3.95 -12.01 3.79
CA ASP A 495 4.44 -12.82 4.91
C ASP A 495 3.32 -13.28 5.86
N LEU A 496 2.20 -12.56 5.93
CA LEU A 496 0.99 -12.97 6.67
C LEU A 496 0.20 -14.11 6.00
N MET A 497 0.37 -14.29 4.69
CA MET A 497 -0.35 -15.28 3.87
C MET A 497 0.54 -16.44 3.40
N THR A 498 1.85 -16.34 3.64
CA THR A 498 2.84 -17.34 3.21
C THR A 498 3.56 -17.95 4.40
N ILE A 499 4.17 -19.11 4.21
CA ILE A 499 4.95 -19.79 5.24
C ILE A 499 6.36 -19.22 5.43
N GLY A 500 6.83 -18.34 4.53
CA GLY A 500 8.20 -17.82 4.54
C GLY A 500 8.24 -16.30 4.68
N PRO A 501 9.26 -15.73 5.35
CA PRO A 501 9.41 -14.29 5.42
C PRO A 501 9.61 -13.70 4.02
N ASN A 502 8.93 -12.59 3.75
CA ASN A 502 9.11 -11.82 2.53
C ASN A 502 8.65 -10.37 2.76
N ARG A 503 9.04 -9.47 1.85
CA ARG A 503 8.69 -8.05 1.91
C ARG A 503 7.58 -7.64 0.94
N ASN A 504 7.00 -8.60 0.22
CA ASN A 504 5.98 -8.34 -0.79
C ASN A 504 4.64 -8.01 -0.14
N ARG A 505 3.78 -7.28 -0.87
CA ARG A 505 2.46 -6.88 -0.38
C ARG A 505 1.42 -7.03 -1.49
N ALA A 506 0.23 -7.50 -1.12
CA ALA A 506 -0.98 -7.34 -1.92
C ALA A 506 -1.49 -5.91 -1.72
N VAL A 507 -2.10 -5.34 -2.74
CA VAL A 507 -2.89 -4.11 -2.63
C VAL A 507 -4.25 -4.37 -3.25
N VAL A 508 -5.30 -4.11 -2.48
CA VAL A 508 -6.68 -4.05 -2.96
C VAL A 508 -7.10 -2.60 -2.85
N SER A 509 -7.53 -2.01 -3.96
CA SER A 509 -7.97 -0.61 -4.00
C SER A 509 -9.35 -0.51 -4.64
N TRP A 510 -10.13 0.44 -4.16
CA TRP A 510 -11.40 0.80 -4.75
C TRP A 510 -11.45 2.30 -4.98
N THR A 511 -11.74 2.68 -6.22
CA THR A 511 -11.94 4.07 -6.65
C THR A 511 -13.29 4.13 -7.33
N PRO A 512 -14.35 4.61 -6.66
CA PRO A 512 -15.67 4.73 -7.26
C PRO A 512 -15.60 5.63 -8.49
N LEU A 513 -16.18 5.17 -9.60
CA LEU A 513 -16.34 5.94 -10.84
C LEU A 513 -15.02 6.60 -11.28
N THR A 514 -14.10 5.85 -11.88
CA THR A 514 -12.82 6.41 -12.34
C THR A 514 -13.06 7.55 -13.35
N ARG A 515 -12.91 8.80 -12.90
CA ARG A 515 -13.00 10.03 -13.71
C ARG A 515 -11.60 10.55 -14.06
N ASP A 516 -11.57 11.51 -14.97
CA ASP A 516 -10.34 12.08 -15.51
C ASP A 516 -9.73 13.20 -14.63
N GLY A 517 -10.54 13.88 -13.81
CA GLY A 517 -10.07 14.89 -12.87
C GLY A 517 -9.29 14.32 -11.68
N GLY A 518 -8.35 15.09 -11.14
CA GLY A 518 -7.60 14.72 -9.94
C GLY A 518 -6.67 13.52 -10.11
N GLN A 519 -6.32 13.16 -11.34
CA GLN A 519 -5.53 11.96 -11.66
C GLN A 519 -4.03 12.25 -11.68
N MET A 520 -3.28 11.62 -10.79
CA MET A 520 -1.82 11.69 -10.76
C MET A 520 -1.20 10.70 -11.76
N LEU A 521 0.02 11.01 -12.22
CA LEU A 521 0.85 10.08 -12.98
C LEU A 521 1.22 8.86 -12.13
N SER A 522 1.03 7.65 -12.65
CA SER A 522 1.52 6.44 -11.98
C SER A 522 3.00 6.28 -12.26
N ARG A 523 3.82 6.34 -11.21
CA ARG A 523 5.28 6.22 -11.31
C ARG A 523 5.71 4.91 -10.66
N LYS A 524 6.46 4.08 -11.41
CA LYS A 524 6.95 2.78 -10.91
C LYS A 524 7.85 2.93 -9.68
N TYR A 525 8.71 3.94 -9.67
CA TYR A 525 9.60 4.27 -8.57
C TYR A 525 9.22 5.63 -7.99
N GLN A 526 9.04 5.69 -6.67
CA GLN A 526 8.81 6.91 -5.91
C GLN A 526 9.79 6.93 -4.74
N LEU A 527 10.43 8.07 -4.46
CA LEU A 527 11.50 8.13 -3.47
C LEU A 527 10.98 7.88 -2.05
N TYR A 528 9.76 8.30 -1.73
CA TYR A 528 9.20 8.12 -0.40
C TYR A 528 9.09 6.63 0.02
N PRO A 529 8.46 5.72 -0.76
CA PRO A 529 8.47 4.30 -0.43
C PRO A 529 9.86 3.64 -0.58
N MET A 530 10.73 4.13 -1.47
CA MET A 530 12.11 3.63 -1.62
C MET A 530 12.99 3.96 -0.42
N THR A 531 12.67 4.99 0.35
CA THR A 531 13.42 5.40 1.55
C THR A 531 12.75 4.94 2.84
N ALA A 532 11.87 3.93 2.77
CA ALA A 532 11.08 3.46 3.92
C ALA A 532 11.95 3.01 5.10
N GLU A 533 13.15 2.48 4.84
CA GLU A 533 14.13 2.08 5.86
C GLU A 533 14.65 3.24 6.73
N ARG A 534 14.42 4.50 6.34
CA ARG A 534 14.74 5.71 7.14
C ARG A 534 13.66 6.06 8.16
N GLU A 535 12.48 5.44 8.07
CA GLU A 535 11.45 5.58 9.10
C GLU A 535 11.88 4.87 10.38
N VAL A 536 11.40 5.34 11.53
CA VAL A 536 11.44 4.54 12.75
C VAL A 536 10.60 3.27 12.54
N PRO A 537 11.15 2.07 12.79
CA PRO A 537 10.38 0.83 12.71
C PRO A 537 9.15 0.89 13.62
N VAL A 538 7.98 0.54 13.08
CA VAL A 538 6.72 0.50 13.82
C VAL A 538 6.41 -0.92 14.30
N GLY A 539 5.96 -1.05 15.54
CA GLY A 539 5.61 -2.32 16.21
C GLY A 539 6.66 -2.78 17.23
N GLN A 540 6.27 -3.63 18.17
CA GLN A 540 7.16 -4.32 19.13
C GLN A 540 7.21 -5.82 18.83
#